data_AF-A0A1H9NUK0-F1
#
_entry.id   AF-A0A1H9NUK0-F1
#
_cell.length_a   1.000
_cell.length_b   1.000
_cell.length_c   1.000
_cell.angle_alpha   90.00
_cell.angle_beta   90.00
_cell.angle_gamma   90.00
#
_symmetry.space_group_name_H-M   'P 1'
#
loop_
_entity.id
_entity.type
_entity.pdbx_description
1 polymer ?
#
loop_
_entity_poly.entity_id
_entity_poly.type
_entity_poly.pdbx_seq_one_letter_code
_entity_poly.pdbx_strand_id
1 'polypeptide(L)'
;MDDKIEKYLAKLENEITDGNWKLFEFSKDWLMTFDTEAGVYAIREEGKLCYVGETGSIRKRMKDLLDTRNHSLRRTIGNKRFSDKEGYVVGTASKKFPDKFEEKLNRIFEDNFEVSAIVVKIGRKELEERLVEKLKPIYNSREKRKADKPQKAYSISEIRNTHQNAYRPWNEEEERKIIELSNQGKTAKEIREIVGRNKGAISSRLRKIRERSERSS
;
A
#
# COMPACT_ATOMS: atom_id res chain seq x y z
N MET A 1 16.80 14.56 -22.37
CA MET A 1 16.47 15.26 -21.11
C MET A 1 17.74 15.96 -20.65
N ASP A 2 17.66 17.19 -20.15
CA ASP A 2 18.81 17.89 -19.56
C ASP A 2 19.40 17.03 -18.42
N ASP A 3 20.72 16.83 -18.41
CA ASP A 3 21.43 16.01 -17.40
C ASP A 3 21.14 16.48 -15.96
N LYS A 4 20.92 17.79 -15.76
CA LYS A 4 20.54 18.33 -14.45
C LYS A 4 19.14 17.90 -14.03
N ILE A 5 18.20 17.88 -14.97
CA ILE A 5 16.81 17.45 -14.72
C ILE A 5 16.79 15.96 -14.41
N GLU A 6 17.56 15.16 -15.16
CA GLU A 6 17.66 13.72 -14.95
C GLU A 6 18.24 13.40 -13.57
N LYS A 7 19.34 14.06 -13.18
CA LYS A 7 19.94 13.92 -11.84
C LYS A 7 18.97 14.34 -10.73
N TYR A 8 18.21 15.40 -10.94
CA TYR A 8 17.19 15.86 -9.99
C TYR A 8 16.09 14.82 -9.80
N LEU A 9 15.50 14.30 -10.89
CA LEU A 9 14.45 13.29 -10.82
C LEU A 9 14.96 11.97 -10.25
N ALA A 10 16.18 11.54 -10.58
CA ALA A 10 16.81 10.35 -10.02
C ALA A 10 17.02 10.49 -8.50
N LYS A 11 17.42 11.68 -8.02
CA LYS A 11 17.52 11.95 -6.58
C LYS A 11 16.17 11.80 -5.89
N LEU A 12 15.12 12.43 -6.42
CA LEU A 12 13.77 12.34 -5.84
C LEU A 12 13.21 10.91 -5.87
N GLU A 13 13.49 10.17 -6.94
CA GLU A 13 13.13 8.76 -7.06
C GLU A 13 13.75 7.92 -5.95
N ASN A 14 15.05 8.09 -5.68
CA ASN A 14 15.71 7.40 -4.58
C ASN A 14 15.13 7.85 -3.24
N GLU A 15 14.88 9.15 -3.06
CA GLU A 15 14.35 9.69 -1.80
C GLU A 15 12.97 9.11 -1.44
N ILE A 16 12.07 8.91 -2.42
CA ILE A 16 10.76 8.31 -2.14
C ILE A 16 10.82 6.78 -2.01
N THR A 17 11.69 6.10 -2.77
CA THR A 17 11.79 4.63 -2.77
C THR A 17 12.58 4.08 -1.58
N ASP A 18 13.64 4.78 -1.18
CA ASP A 18 14.45 4.49 0.02
C ASP A 18 14.01 5.31 1.24
N GLY A 19 12.93 6.09 1.08
CA GLY A 19 12.38 6.97 2.10
C GLY A 19 11.88 6.26 3.34
N ASN A 20 11.49 7.06 4.34
CA ASN A 20 10.93 6.56 5.59
C ASN A 20 9.51 6.00 5.37
N TRP A 21 9.43 4.69 5.14
CA TRP A 21 8.18 3.95 5.00
C TRP A 21 7.45 3.86 6.32
N LYS A 22 6.37 4.64 6.46
CA LYS A 22 5.50 4.63 7.64
C LYS A 22 4.44 3.56 7.50
N LEU A 23 4.24 2.78 8.56
CA LEU A 23 3.13 1.82 8.63
C LEU A 23 1.81 2.58 8.55
N PHE A 24 0.83 2.06 7.81
CA PHE A 24 -0.48 2.72 7.73
C PHE A 24 -1.22 2.61 9.07
N GLU A 25 -1.80 3.71 9.56
CA GLU A 25 -2.59 3.73 10.79
C GLU A 25 -3.80 4.67 10.64
N PHE A 26 -4.95 4.27 11.19
CA PHE A 26 -6.14 5.12 11.24
C PHE A 26 -6.13 6.02 12.48
N SER A 27 -5.11 6.88 12.59
CA SER A 27 -4.95 7.77 13.73
C SER A 27 -4.64 9.21 13.31
N LYS A 28 -4.97 10.17 14.18
CA LYS A 28 -4.58 11.57 13.98
C LYS A 28 -3.06 11.72 14.08
N ASP A 29 -2.42 11.02 15.00
CA ASP A 29 -0.98 11.10 15.21
C ASP A 29 -0.21 10.66 13.95
N TRP A 30 -0.67 9.58 13.32
CA TRP A 30 -0.13 9.13 12.03
C TRP A 30 -0.21 10.23 10.96
N LEU A 31 -1.37 10.88 10.82
CA LEU A 31 -1.55 12.01 9.88
C LEU A 31 -0.60 13.17 10.18
N MET A 32 -0.36 13.47 11.46
CA MET A 32 0.51 14.57 11.88
C MET A 32 1.99 14.31 11.55
N THR A 33 2.38 13.07 11.28
CA THR A 33 3.72 12.74 10.81
C THR A 33 4.01 13.13 9.36
N PHE A 34 2.99 13.58 8.60
CA PHE A 34 3.12 14.00 7.21
C PHE A 34 3.07 15.52 7.05
N ASP A 35 3.81 16.01 6.06
CA ASP A 35 3.89 17.42 5.70
C ASP A 35 2.58 17.97 5.12
N THR A 36 2.31 19.26 5.28
CA THR A 36 1.18 19.96 4.64
C THR A 36 1.47 20.38 3.20
N GLU A 37 2.73 20.46 2.82
CA GLU A 37 3.18 20.90 1.50
C GLU A 37 2.80 19.92 0.37
N ALA A 38 2.93 20.40 -0.86
CA ALA A 38 2.72 19.60 -2.06
C ALA A 38 3.86 18.60 -2.28
N GLY A 39 3.55 17.43 -2.82
CA GLY A 39 4.55 16.40 -3.02
C GLY A 39 4.07 15.16 -3.75
N VAL A 40 4.90 14.12 -3.68
CA VAL A 40 4.61 12.80 -4.23
C VAL A 40 4.62 11.79 -3.10
N TYR A 41 3.67 10.87 -3.13
CA TYR A 41 3.57 9.77 -2.18
C TYR A 41 3.54 8.44 -2.92
N ALA A 42 4.09 7.42 -2.28
CA ALA A 42 4.10 6.06 -2.75
C ALA A 42 3.55 5.15 -1.65
N ILE A 43 2.90 4.09 -2.06
CA ILE A 43 2.25 3.12 -1.19
C ILE A 43 2.78 1.75 -1.56
N ARG A 44 3.16 1.00 -0.53
CA ARG A 44 3.54 -0.41 -0.63
C ARG A 44 2.48 -1.27 0.03
N GLU A 45 2.29 -2.45 -0.54
CA GLU A 45 1.60 -3.56 0.10
C GLU A 45 2.59 -4.72 0.26
N GLU A 46 2.75 -5.22 1.48
CA GLU A 46 3.67 -6.33 1.78
C GLU A 46 5.10 -6.09 1.24
N GLY A 47 5.58 -4.84 1.36
CA GLY A 47 6.89 -4.39 0.88
C GLY A 47 7.00 -4.16 -0.64
N LYS A 48 5.96 -4.44 -1.42
CA LYS A 48 5.94 -4.19 -2.88
C LYS A 48 5.22 -2.90 -3.20
N LEU A 49 5.85 -2.03 -4.00
CA LEU A 49 5.24 -0.77 -4.42
C LEU A 49 4.02 -1.06 -5.30
N CYS A 50 2.86 -0.56 -4.87
CA CYS A 50 1.58 -0.85 -5.50
C CYS A 50 0.86 0.41 -6.00
N TYR A 51 1.22 1.59 -5.46
CA TYR A 51 0.65 2.85 -5.90
C TYR A 51 1.63 4.03 -5.73
N VAL A 52 1.51 5.05 -6.58
CA VAL A 52 2.19 6.35 -6.53
C VAL A 52 1.15 7.42 -6.86
N GLY A 53 1.22 8.58 -6.22
CA GLY A 53 0.38 9.70 -6.61
C GLY A 53 1.06 11.03 -6.31
N GLU A 54 0.70 12.04 -7.08
CA GLU A 54 1.02 13.43 -6.75
C GLU A 54 -0.12 14.08 -5.96
N THR A 55 0.20 15.15 -5.23
CA THR A 55 -0.80 15.95 -4.53
C THR A 55 -0.32 17.37 -4.26
N GLY A 56 -1.28 18.30 -4.18
CA GLY A 56 -1.06 19.65 -3.67
C GLY A 56 -0.94 19.75 -2.14
N SER A 57 -1.22 18.68 -1.40
CA SER A 57 -0.96 18.61 0.05
C SER A 57 -0.89 17.16 0.52
N ILE A 58 0.30 16.74 0.99
CA ILE A 58 0.54 15.37 1.43
C ILE A 58 -0.40 14.99 2.56
N ARG A 59 -0.49 15.78 3.64
CA ARG A 59 -1.36 15.48 4.79
C ARG A 59 -2.83 15.39 4.41
N LYS A 60 -3.33 16.29 3.54
CA LYS A 60 -4.74 16.20 3.07
C LYS A 60 -4.96 14.91 2.29
N ARG A 61 -4.01 14.50 1.45
CA ARG A 61 -4.09 13.24 0.72
C ARG A 61 -4.04 12.01 1.62
N MET A 62 -3.23 12.03 2.68
CA MET A 62 -3.22 10.97 3.71
C MET A 62 -4.54 10.91 4.47
N LYS A 63 -5.15 12.07 4.76
CA LYS A 63 -6.50 12.14 5.34
C LYS A 63 -7.54 11.57 4.38
N ASP A 64 -7.46 11.85 3.09
CA ASP A 64 -8.37 11.27 2.09
C ASP A 64 -8.25 9.76 2.06
N LEU A 65 -7.03 9.21 2.23
CA LEU A 65 -6.88 7.78 2.35
C LEU A 65 -7.76 7.28 3.48
N LEU A 66 -7.89 7.90 4.66
CA LEU A 66 -8.73 7.43 5.78
C LEU A 66 -10.21 7.09 5.48
N ASP A 67 -10.76 7.50 4.33
CA ASP A 67 -12.14 7.22 3.94
C ASP A 67 -12.24 6.77 2.47
N THR A 68 -12.88 5.63 2.21
CA THR A 68 -13.04 5.10 0.84
C THR A 68 -13.78 6.05 -0.09
N ARG A 69 -14.66 6.94 0.39
CA ARG A 69 -15.32 7.94 -0.47
C ARG A 69 -14.33 8.96 -1.02
N ASN A 70 -13.27 9.24 -0.29
CA ASN A 70 -12.38 10.35 -0.57
C ASN A 70 -11.18 9.94 -1.45
N HIS A 71 -10.89 8.64 -1.56
CA HIS A 71 -9.73 8.17 -2.32
C HIS A 71 -10.03 7.03 -3.30
N SER A 72 -9.67 7.23 -4.57
CA SER A 72 -9.89 6.24 -5.64
C SER A 72 -9.15 4.92 -5.39
N LEU A 73 -7.87 4.98 -4.96
CA LEU A 73 -7.09 3.79 -4.60
C LEU A 73 -7.82 2.87 -3.61
N ARG A 74 -8.31 3.44 -2.49
CA ARG A 74 -9.08 2.72 -1.46
C ARG A 74 -10.27 1.99 -2.08
N ARG A 75 -11.02 2.68 -2.94
CA ARG A 75 -12.15 2.07 -3.66
C ARG A 75 -11.71 0.94 -4.57
N THR A 76 -10.68 1.16 -5.38
CA THR A 76 -10.14 0.14 -6.29
C THR A 76 -9.72 -1.11 -5.52
N ILE A 77 -9.01 -0.95 -4.40
CA ILE A 77 -8.58 -2.07 -3.57
C ILE A 77 -9.77 -2.80 -2.95
N GLY A 78 -10.73 -2.08 -2.37
CA GLY A 78 -11.93 -2.67 -1.79
C GLY A 78 -12.76 -3.43 -2.83
N ASN A 79 -13.05 -2.79 -3.96
CA ASN A 79 -13.80 -3.40 -5.07
C ASN A 79 -13.10 -4.67 -5.56
N LYS A 80 -11.78 -4.64 -5.72
CA LYS A 80 -11.01 -5.81 -6.17
C LYS A 80 -11.04 -6.96 -5.16
N ARG A 81 -11.08 -6.67 -3.85
CA ARG A 81 -11.04 -7.70 -2.79
C ARG A 81 -12.39 -8.28 -2.40
N PHE A 82 -13.46 -7.51 -2.59
CA PHE A 82 -14.76 -7.84 -2.03
C PHE A 82 -15.87 -8.04 -3.06
N SER A 83 -15.61 -7.83 -4.36
CA SER A 83 -16.62 -7.99 -5.43
C SER A 83 -17.28 -9.37 -5.46
N ASP A 84 -16.58 -10.42 -5.02
CA ASP A 84 -17.05 -11.80 -4.95
C ASP A 84 -17.68 -12.17 -3.60
N LYS A 85 -17.84 -11.22 -2.67
CA LYS A 85 -18.31 -11.48 -1.31
C LYS A 85 -19.78 -11.17 -1.15
N GLU A 86 -20.50 -12.11 -0.54
CA GLU A 86 -21.90 -11.93 -0.18
C GLU A 86 -22.09 -10.69 0.71
N GLY A 87 -23.11 -9.90 0.37
CA GLY A 87 -23.43 -8.64 1.04
C GLY A 87 -22.53 -7.45 0.67
N TYR A 88 -21.55 -7.63 -0.22
CA TYR A 88 -20.74 -6.52 -0.70
C TYR A 88 -21.51 -5.65 -1.71
N VAL A 89 -21.34 -4.33 -1.57
CA VAL A 89 -21.88 -3.33 -2.50
C VAL A 89 -20.76 -2.39 -2.90
N VAL A 90 -20.64 -2.14 -4.20
CA VAL A 90 -19.64 -1.23 -4.76
C VAL A 90 -19.84 0.18 -4.20
N GLY A 91 -18.76 0.75 -3.71
CA GLY A 91 -18.67 2.13 -3.22
C GLY A 91 -18.36 3.10 -4.35
N THR A 92 -18.85 4.32 -4.20
CA THR A 92 -18.65 5.42 -5.14
C THR A 92 -18.04 6.62 -4.40
N ALA A 93 -17.83 7.74 -5.10
CA ALA A 93 -17.44 8.99 -4.43
C ALA A 93 -18.52 9.49 -3.44
N SER A 94 -19.79 9.11 -3.64
CA SER A 94 -20.91 9.53 -2.80
C SER A 94 -21.37 8.46 -1.79
N LYS A 95 -20.94 7.20 -1.95
CA LYS A 95 -21.40 6.07 -1.14
C LYS A 95 -20.23 5.24 -0.63
N LYS A 96 -20.14 5.07 0.70
CA LYS A 96 -19.19 4.16 1.35
C LYS A 96 -19.49 2.70 1.01
N PHE A 97 -18.51 1.83 1.24
CA PHE A 97 -18.84 0.41 1.38
C PHE A 97 -19.72 0.19 2.61
N PRO A 98 -20.45 -0.94 2.69
CA PRO A 98 -21.09 -1.32 3.94
C PRO A 98 -20.06 -1.40 5.07
N ASP A 99 -20.45 -1.04 6.30
CA ASP A 99 -19.51 -0.83 7.44
C ASP A 99 -18.62 -2.05 7.70
N LYS A 100 -19.17 -3.26 7.61
CA LYS A 100 -18.42 -4.53 7.71
C LYS A 100 -17.26 -4.62 6.73
N PHE A 101 -17.39 -4.06 5.53
CA PHE A 101 -16.34 -4.07 4.51
C PHE A 101 -15.37 -2.89 4.64
N GLU A 102 -15.84 -1.74 5.14
CA GLU A 102 -14.96 -0.64 5.56
C GLU A 102 -14.01 -1.10 6.66
N GLU A 103 -14.54 -1.68 7.73
CA GLU A 103 -13.72 -2.19 8.84
C GLU A 103 -12.71 -3.24 8.39
N LYS A 104 -13.13 -4.16 7.50
CA LYS A 104 -12.22 -5.14 6.91
C LYS A 104 -11.13 -4.50 6.06
N LEU A 105 -11.46 -3.48 5.27
CA LEU A 105 -10.48 -2.76 4.48
C LEU A 105 -9.51 -1.99 5.37
N ASN A 106 -10.00 -1.40 6.45
CA ASN A 106 -9.18 -0.68 7.41
C ASN A 106 -8.13 -1.60 8.02
N ARG A 107 -8.56 -2.76 8.53
CA ARG A 107 -7.64 -3.80 9.04
C ARG A 107 -6.62 -4.19 7.98
N ILE A 108 -7.05 -4.48 6.76
CA ILE A 108 -6.15 -4.81 5.64
C ILE A 108 -5.08 -3.73 5.41
N PHE A 109 -5.45 -2.45 5.46
CA PHE A 109 -4.51 -1.35 5.29
C PHE A 109 -3.51 -1.27 6.45
N GLU A 110 -4.01 -1.25 7.69
CA GLU A 110 -3.16 -1.26 8.89
C GLU A 110 -2.24 -2.47 8.94
N ASP A 111 -2.68 -3.58 8.34
CA ASP A 111 -1.96 -4.83 8.33
C ASP A 111 -0.88 -4.92 7.25
N ASN A 112 -1.18 -4.47 6.05
CA ASN A 112 -0.36 -4.82 4.89
C ASN A 112 0.24 -3.60 4.19
N PHE A 113 -0.19 -2.38 4.53
CA PHE A 113 0.18 -1.19 3.80
C PHE A 113 1.16 -0.29 4.55
N GLU A 114 1.99 0.38 3.77
CA GLU A 114 3.00 1.35 4.19
C GLU A 114 2.99 2.53 3.21
N VAL A 115 3.33 3.72 3.70
CA VAL A 115 3.35 4.95 2.92
C VAL A 115 4.69 5.66 3.08
N SER A 116 5.25 6.11 1.95
CA SER A 116 6.37 7.05 1.90
C SER A 116 5.89 8.29 1.16
N ALA A 117 6.31 9.48 1.60
CA ALA A 117 5.96 10.73 0.95
C ALA A 117 7.10 11.74 1.07
N ILE A 118 7.32 12.50 0.00
CA ILE A 118 8.35 13.53 -0.07
C ILE A 118 7.76 14.84 -0.60
N VAL A 119 8.24 15.96 -0.06
CA VAL A 119 7.86 17.29 -0.53
C VAL A 119 8.58 17.56 -1.85
N VAL A 120 7.84 17.98 -2.87
CA VAL A 120 8.39 18.22 -4.22
C VAL A 120 7.85 19.55 -4.73
N LYS A 121 8.72 20.56 -4.76
CA LYS A 121 8.36 21.92 -5.18
C LYS A 121 8.04 21.99 -6.68
N ILE A 122 8.85 21.31 -7.51
CA ILE A 122 8.72 21.26 -8.96
C ILE A 122 8.92 19.83 -9.46
N GLY A 123 8.25 19.44 -10.56
CA GLY A 123 8.46 18.12 -11.14
C GLY A 123 7.61 16.99 -10.55
N ARG A 124 6.52 17.31 -9.82
CA ARG A 124 5.66 16.28 -9.17
C ARG A 124 5.05 15.30 -10.18
N LYS A 125 4.53 15.82 -11.28
CA LYS A 125 3.88 15.03 -12.33
C LYS A 125 4.90 14.12 -13.02
N GLU A 126 6.06 14.69 -13.31
CA GLU A 126 7.19 14.05 -13.97
C GLU A 126 7.76 12.93 -13.10
N LEU A 127 7.89 13.15 -11.79
CA LEU A 127 8.31 12.12 -10.85
C LEU A 127 7.26 11.00 -10.74
N GLU A 128 5.97 11.33 -10.62
CA GLU A 128 4.90 10.34 -10.61
C GLU A 128 4.95 9.47 -11.87
N GLU A 129 5.00 10.09 -13.06
CA GLU A 129 5.01 9.37 -14.34
C GLU A 129 6.24 8.47 -14.48
N ARG A 130 7.43 8.99 -14.15
CA ARG A 130 8.68 8.22 -14.13
C ARG A 130 8.57 6.97 -13.25
N LEU A 131 8.08 7.12 -12.02
CA LEU A 131 7.91 5.99 -11.09
C LEU A 131 6.87 4.99 -11.60
N VAL A 132 5.77 5.48 -12.17
CA VAL A 132 4.71 4.64 -12.73
C VAL A 132 5.20 3.84 -13.93
N GLU A 133 5.95 4.46 -14.83
CA GLU A 133 6.53 3.79 -16.01
C GLU A 133 7.59 2.76 -15.62
N LYS A 134 8.49 3.12 -14.70
CA LYS A 134 9.60 2.27 -14.27
C LYS A 134 9.15 1.09 -13.41
N LEU A 135 8.27 1.33 -12.44
CA LEU A 135 7.92 0.34 -11.42
C LEU A 135 6.59 -0.37 -11.70
N LYS A 136 5.79 0.15 -12.64
CA LYS A 136 4.49 -0.39 -13.05
C LYS A 136 3.60 -0.79 -11.86
N PRO A 137 3.26 0.16 -10.96
CA PRO A 137 2.47 -0.14 -9.77
C PRO A 137 1.09 -0.65 -10.19
N ILE A 138 0.64 -1.73 -9.54
CA ILE A 138 -0.60 -2.44 -9.92
C ILE A 138 -1.88 -1.59 -9.82
N TYR A 139 -1.85 -0.48 -9.07
CA TYR A 139 -2.99 0.42 -8.92
C TYR A 139 -2.81 1.77 -9.63
N ASN A 140 -1.68 2.00 -10.31
CA ASN A 140 -1.45 3.18 -11.15
C ASN A 140 -1.78 2.96 -12.62
N SER A 141 -2.10 1.73 -13.01
CA SER A 141 -2.48 1.40 -14.37
C SER A 141 -3.72 2.22 -14.75
N ARG A 142 -3.47 3.37 -15.36
CA ARG A 142 -4.36 4.03 -16.30
C ARG A 142 -4.42 3.11 -17.52
N GLU A 143 -5.00 1.92 -17.38
CA GLU A 143 -5.51 1.23 -18.57
C GLU A 143 -6.41 2.26 -19.22
N LYS A 144 -5.97 2.77 -20.38
CA LYS A 144 -6.78 3.65 -21.21
C LYS A 144 -8.14 2.98 -21.26
N ARG A 145 -9.20 3.71 -20.93
CA ARG A 145 -10.59 3.34 -21.20
C ARG A 145 -10.74 3.18 -22.73
N LYS A 146 -10.15 2.14 -23.30
CA LYS A 146 -10.53 1.63 -24.61
C LYS A 146 -11.78 0.82 -24.33
N ALA A 147 -12.87 1.26 -24.95
CA ALA A 147 -14.07 0.46 -25.10
C ALA A 147 -13.71 -0.76 -25.95
N ASP A 148 -13.10 -1.75 -25.32
CA ASP A 148 -12.94 -3.09 -25.83
C ASP A 148 -13.02 -4.04 -24.64
N LYS A 149 -13.74 -5.14 -24.85
CA LYS A 149 -14.15 -6.21 -23.94
C LYS A 149 -13.22 -6.42 -22.73
N PRO A 150 -13.76 -6.82 -21.55
CA PRO A 150 -12.99 -6.94 -20.32
C PRO A 150 -11.86 -7.95 -20.52
N GLN A 151 -10.66 -7.46 -20.86
CA GLN A 151 -9.45 -8.22 -20.63
C GLN A 151 -9.33 -8.32 -19.13
N LYS A 152 -9.41 -9.56 -18.64
CA LYS A 152 -9.38 -9.91 -17.24
C LYS A 152 -8.18 -9.20 -16.59
N ALA A 153 -8.45 -8.15 -15.84
CA ALA A 153 -7.54 -7.69 -14.81
C ALA A 153 -7.20 -8.91 -13.98
N TYR A 154 -5.93 -9.34 -14.04
CA TYR A 154 -5.33 -10.48 -13.31
C TYR A 154 -6.25 -10.99 -12.20
N SER A 155 -6.86 -12.15 -12.46
CA SER A 155 -7.85 -12.70 -11.56
C SER A 155 -7.12 -13.04 -10.24
N ILE A 156 -7.71 -12.70 -9.10
CA ILE A 156 -7.13 -13.06 -7.80
C ILE A 156 -6.86 -14.57 -7.71
N SER A 157 -7.62 -15.38 -8.45
CA SER A 157 -7.37 -16.82 -8.63
C SER A 157 -5.95 -17.14 -9.12
N GLU A 158 -5.37 -16.36 -10.02
CA GLU A 158 -4.01 -16.60 -10.54
C GLU A 158 -2.93 -16.24 -9.51
N ILE A 159 -3.16 -15.24 -8.65
CA ILE A 159 -2.22 -14.89 -7.56
C ILE A 159 -2.39 -15.84 -6.36
N ARG A 160 -3.62 -16.30 -6.08
CA ARG A 160 -3.89 -17.33 -5.06
C ARG A 160 -3.25 -18.67 -5.41
N ASN A 161 -3.10 -18.99 -6.70
CA ASN A 161 -2.41 -20.20 -7.16
C ASN A 161 -0.90 -20.21 -6.85
N THR A 162 -0.27 -19.05 -6.67
CA THR A 162 1.17 -18.97 -6.34
C THR A 162 1.42 -18.72 -4.85
N HIS A 163 0.49 -18.06 -4.14
CA HIS A 163 0.57 -17.82 -2.70
C HIS A 163 -0.84 -17.86 -2.06
N GLN A 164 -1.23 -19.01 -1.51
CA GLN A 164 -2.58 -19.30 -0.99
C GLN A 164 -3.10 -18.27 0.04
N ASN A 165 -2.19 -17.59 0.75
CA ASN A 165 -2.50 -16.60 1.78
C ASN A 165 -2.16 -15.15 1.40
N ALA A 166 -1.74 -14.85 0.17
CA ALA A 166 -1.48 -13.46 -0.24
C ALA A 166 -2.74 -12.60 -0.04
N TYR A 167 -2.56 -11.40 0.52
CA TYR A 167 -3.62 -10.41 0.76
C TYR A 167 -4.64 -10.76 1.87
N ARG A 168 -4.49 -11.89 2.58
CA ARG A 168 -5.32 -12.18 3.77
C ARG A 168 -4.85 -11.35 4.97
N PRO A 169 -5.74 -10.96 5.90
CA PRO A 169 -5.34 -10.45 7.20
C PRO A 169 -4.40 -11.44 7.92
N TRP A 170 -3.54 -10.94 8.79
CA TRP A 170 -2.73 -11.79 9.67
C TRP A 170 -3.59 -12.23 10.86
N ASN A 171 -3.54 -13.51 11.23
CA ASN A 171 -4.16 -13.98 12.46
C ASN A 171 -3.12 -14.13 13.59
N GLU A 172 -3.58 -14.24 14.83
CA GLU A 172 -2.71 -14.33 16.00
C GLU A 172 -1.76 -15.53 15.97
N GLU A 173 -2.18 -16.66 15.38
CA GLU A 173 -1.35 -17.86 15.29
C GLU A 173 -0.21 -17.66 14.29
N GLU A 174 -0.50 -17.03 13.14
CA GLU A 174 0.51 -16.62 12.16
C GLU A 174 1.50 -15.62 12.78
N GLU A 175 1.00 -14.64 13.53
CA GLU A 175 1.85 -13.65 14.22
C GLU A 175 2.75 -14.31 15.28
N ARG A 176 2.19 -15.17 16.15
CA ARG A 176 2.97 -15.94 17.14
C ARG A 176 4.08 -16.73 16.46
N LYS A 177 3.76 -17.40 15.35
CA LYS A 177 4.70 -18.25 14.62
C LYS A 177 5.84 -17.45 13.98
N ILE A 178 5.57 -16.30 13.36
CA ILE A 178 6.65 -15.46 12.79
C ILE A 178 7.53 -14.84 13.88
N ILE A 179 6.96 -14.49 15.04
CA ILE A 179 7.71 -13.95 16.18
C ILE A 179 8.67 -15.02 16.71
N GLU A 180 8.15 -16.23 16.96
CA GLU A 180 8.95 -17.35 17.45
C GLU A 180 10.13 -17.66 16.50
N LEU A 181 9.84 -17.80 15.20
CA LEU A 181 10.86 -18.08 14.19
C LEU A 181 11.87 -16.92 14.07
N SER A 182 11.42 -15.66 14.17
CA SER A 182 12.31 -14.50 14.18
C SER A 182 13.20 -14.47 15.43
N ASN A 183 12.69 -14.85 16.60
CA ASN A 183 13.45 -14.92 17.85
C ASN A 183 14.47 -16.05 17.83
N GLN A 184 14.22 -17.11 17.05
CA GLN A 184 15.18 -18.17 16.74
C GLN A 184 16.25 -17.72 15.71
N GLY A 185 16.24 -16.47 15.25
CA GLY A 185 17.21 -15.93 14.31
C GLY A 185 16.93 -16.26 12.83
N LYS A 186 15.80 -16.88 12.50
CA LYS A 186 15.46 -17.18 11.10
C LYS A 186 15.22 -15.90 10.32
N THR A 187 15.73 -15.88 9.10
CA THR A 187 15.51 -14.78 8.15
C THR A 187 14.09 -14.82 7.59
N ALA A 188 13.58 -13.68 7.13
CA ALA A 188 12.27 -13.61 6.47
C ALA A 188 12.17 -14.54 5.22
N LYS A 189 13.30 -14.92 4.63
CA LYS A 189 13.36 -15.90 3.52
C LYS A 189 13.05 -17.32 4.03
N GLU A 190 13.59 -17.70 5.17
CA GLU A 190 13.34 -19.02 5.78
C GLU A 190 11.93 -19.10 6.37
N ILE A 191 11.45 -18.01 6.98
CA ILE A 191 10.09 -17.93 7.52
C ILE A 191 9.04 -18.07 6.40
N ARG A 192 9.32 -17.54 5.20
CA ARG A 192 8.44 -17.70 4.02
C ARG A 192 8.12 -19.15 3.73
N GLU A 193 9.13 -20.03 3.71
CA GLU A 193 8.94 -21.45 3.39
C GLU A 193 8.05 -22.17 4.40
N ILE A 194 7.97 -21.66 5.63
CA ILE A 194 7.20 -22.25 6.73
C ILE A 194 5.77 -21.70 6.79
N VAL A 195 5.59 -20.40 6.55
CA VAL A 195 4.30 -19.70 6.74
C VAL A 195 3.54 -19.51 5.42
N GLY A 196 4.20 -19.69 4.27
CA GLY A 196 3.57 -19.55 2.94
C GLY A 196 3.17 -18.10 2.59
N ARG A 197 3.78 -17.11 3.26
CA ARG A 197 3.57 -15.68 3.05
C ARG A 197 4.79 -15.04 2.39
N ASN A 198 4.59 -13.99 1.60
CA ASN A 198 5.69 -13.28 0.94
C ASN A 198 6.73 -12.75 1.95
N LYS A 199 8.02 -12.78 1.59
CA LYS A 199 9.12 -12.24 2.42
C LYS A 199 8.82 -10.81 2.89
N GLY A 200 8.34 -9.95 1.99
CA GLY A 200 8.00 -8.56 2.32
C GLY A 200 6.81 -8.44 3.27
N ALA A 201 5.82 -9.34 3.18
CA ALA A 201 4.72 -9.42 4.13
C ALA A 201 5.24 -9.75 5.54
N ILE A 202 6.13 -10.73 5.64
CA ILE A 202 6.75 -11.15 6.91
C ILE A 202 7.59 -10.01 7.49
N SER A 203 8.46 -9.39 6.70
CA SER A 203 9.30 -8.28 7.17
C SER A 203 8.48 -7.07 7.63
N SER A 204 7.46 -6.68 6.85
CA SER A 204 6.56 -5.58 7.22
C SER A 204 5.79 -5.91 8.51
N ARG A 205 5.30 -7.15 8.64
CA ARG A 205 4.59 -7.61 9.83
C ARG A 205 5.46 -7.63 11.08
N LEU A 206 6.67 -8.17 11.00
CA LEU A 206 7.61 -8.17 12.13
C LEU A 206 7.93 -6.74 12.60
N ARG A 207 8.09 -5.80 11.66
CA ARG A 207 8.26 -4.39 11.99
C ARG A 207 7.05 -3.82 12.72
N LYS A 208 5.83 -4.08 12.22
CA LYS A 208 4.56 -3.70 12.88
C LYS A 208 4.45 -4.18 14.31
N ILE A 209 4.77 -5.45 14.54
CA ILE A 209 4.69 -6.06 15.86
C ILE A 209 5.66 -5.37 16.83
N ARG A 210 6.91 -5.15 16.41
CA ARG A 210 7.93 -4.47 17.23
C ARG A 210 7.50 -3.05 17.61
N GLU A 211 7.06 -2.25 16.64
CA GLU A 211 6.61 -0.87 16.88
C GLU A 211 5.38 -0.81 17.82
N ARG A 212 4.46 -1.79 17.76
CA ARG A 212 3.31 -1.89 18.68
C ARG A 212 3.74 -2.22 20.12
N SER A 213 4.71 -3.13 20.27
CA SER A 213 5.26 -3.50 21.59
C SER A 213 5.98 -2.32 22.25
N GLU A 214 6.75 -1.55 21.48
CA GLU A 214 7.45 -0.35 21.97
C GLU A 214 6.50 0.74 22.45
N ARG A 215 5.33 0.92 21.80
CA ARG A 215 4.31 1.89 22.23
C ARG A 215 3.52 1.48 23.47
N SER A 216 3.59 0.21 23.85
CA SER A 216 2.85 -0.35 24.99
C SER A 216 3.72 -0.53 26.24
N SER A 217 5.01 -0.20 26.14
CA SER A 217 6.01 -0.26 27.22
C SER A 217 6.28 1.14 27.77
#